data_AF-A0A412CKN0-F1
#
_entry.id   AF-A0A412CKN0-F1
#
_cell.length_a   1.000
_cell.length_b   1.000
_cell.length_c   1.000
_cell.angle_alpha   90.00
_cell.angle_beta   90.00
_cell.angle_gamma   90.00
#
_symmetry.space_group_name_H-M   'P 1'
#
loop_
_entity.id
_entity.type
_entity.pdbx_description
1 polymer ?
#
loop_
_entity_poly.entity_id
_entity_poly.type
_entity_poly.pdbx_seq_one_letter_code
_entity_poly.pdbx_strand_id
1 'polypeptide(L)'
;MKQLYKLSLLVLALFTGISCHNRSSSRNQPEASNKIGPEFEDIKKAIINLSDFPADQEGFIHLFDGSSLKGWRGYGKDHLPEKWSVENGVLHLNSSAAGEGGDLIFASPFKDFELELEWKISKGGNSGIFYLTREITTRDMNGKNRLEPIYISALEYQILDDEHNPDAKLGKVNSRISGSLYDIIPAIPQIAKPFGKWNKTKIRVRQGHVIHELNGTKVMECQLWTPEWKERLQNSKFSETKWPLAFELLNNREEKAKEGYIGLQDHGHDVWFRNIKIKRN
;
A
#
# COMPACT_ATOMS: atom_id res chain seq x y z
N MET A 1 30.64 61.30 16.22
CA MET A 1 29.96 62.37 16.98
C MET A 1 30.32 63.73 16.39
N LYS A 2 29.44 64.30 15.57
CA LYS A 2 28.95 65.69 15.58
C LYS A 2 28.01 65.88 14.38
N GLN A 3 26.79 66.29 14.71
CA GLN A 3 25.67 66.59 13.83
C GLN A 3 25.99 67.77 12.88
N LEU A 4 25.26 67.92 11.77
CA LEU A 4 24.14 68.87 11.67
C LEU A 4 23.59 69.05 10.22
N TYR A 5 22.27 68.81 10.09
CA TYR A 5 21.21 69.55 9.38
C TYR A 5 21.15 69.79 7.85
N LYS A 6 20.08 69.22 7.27
CA LYS A 6 19.00 69.79 6.44
C LYS A 6 19.34 70.87 5.38
N LEU A 7 18.94 70.62 4.13
CA LEU A 7 17.97 71.48 3.42
C LEU A 7 17.37 70.79 2.17
N SER A 8 16.06 70.88 2.03
CA SER A 8 15.25 70.44 0.89
C SER A 8 15.37 71.43 -0.28
N LEU A 9 15.36 70.97 -1.54
CA LEU A 9 14.68 71.69 -2.62
C LEU A 9 14.42 70.80 -3.85
N LEU A 10 13.19 70.96 -4.34
CA LEU A 10 12.51 70.28 -5.42
C LEU A 10 13.02 70.80 -6.78
N VAL A 11 13.34 69.93 -7.75
CA VAL A 11 13.33 70.30 -9.17
C VAL A 11 12.68 69.18 -9.98
N LEU A 12 11.58 69.54 -10.61
CA LEU A 12 10.81 68.78 -11.59
C LEU A 12 11.57 68.78 -12.92
N ALA A 13 11.77 67.61 -13.52
CA ALA A 13 12.11 67.51 -14.95
C ALA A 13 11.31 66.37 -15.57
N LEU A 14 10.25 66.76 -16.28
CA LEU A 14 9.53 65.92 -17.24
C LEU A 14 10.49 65.53 -18.37
N PHE A 15 10.68 64.24 -18.58
CA PHE A 15 11.09 63.71 -19.88
C PHE A 15 10.03 62.73 -20.38
N THR A 16 9.33 63.18 -21.41
CA THR A 16 8.50 62.37 -22.30
C THR A 16 9.40 61.40 -23.10
N GLY A 17 9.12 60.10 -23.02
CA GLY A 17 9.80 59.07 -23.78
C GLY A 17 8.82 57.98 -24.19
N ILE A 18 8.68 57.80 -25.50
CA ILE A 18 7.69 56.98 -26.20
C ILE A 18 8.00 55.48 -26.08
N SER A 19 6.92 54.71 -25.85
CA SER A 19 6.60 53.34 -26.30
C SER A 19 7.72 52.30 -26.48
N CYS A 20 7.60 51.18 -25.76
CA CYS A 20 7.60 49.85 -26.39
C CYS A 20 6.80 48.87 -25.53
N HIS A 21 5.68 48.44 -26.09
CA HIS A 21 4.89 47.30 -25.65
C HIS A 21 5.74 46.04 -25.82
N ASN A 22 6.05 45.33 -24.73
CA ASN A 22 6.54 43.96 -24.83
C ASN A 22 5.78 43.11 -23.81
N ARG A 23 4.78 42.37 -24.33
CA ARG A 23 4.14 41.26 -23.63
C ARG A 23 5.22 40.19 -23.41
N SER A 24 5.73 40.07 -22.20
CA SER A 24 6.41 38.84 -21.80
C SER A 24 5.35 37.78 -21.51
N SER A 25 5.30 36.78 -22.39
CA SER A 25 4.64 35.52 -22.12
C SER A 25 5.28 34.88 -20.89
N SER A 26 4.54 34.78 -19.79
CA SER A 26 4.93 33.98 -18.63
C SER A 26 5.03 32.51 -19.06
N ARG A 27 6.24 32.06 -19.39
CA ARG A 27 6.57 30.64 -19.33
C ARG A 27 6.47 30.24 -17.86
N ASN A 28 5.41 29.52 -17.50
CA ASN A 28 5.39 28.75 -16.26
C ASN A 28 6.58 27.80 -16.30
N GLN A 29 7.63 28.13 -15.53
CA GLN A 29 8.58 27.11 -15.14
C GLN A 29 7.87 26.17 -14.17
N PRO A 30 8.00 24.84 -14.33
CA PRO A 30 7.51 23.93 -13.32
C PRO A 30 8.28 24.21 -12.02
N GLU A 31 7.54 24.46 -10.93
CA GLU A 31 8.12 24.49 -9.60
C GLU A 31 8.88 23.18 -9.39
N ALA A 32 10.18 23.30 -9.11
CA ALA A 32 11.00 22.17 -8.73
C ALA A 32 10.41 21.58 -7.44
N SER A 33 9.74 20.43 -7.56
CA SER A 33 9.32 19.70 -6.38
C SER A 33 10.57 19.25 -5.65
N ASN A 34 10.82 19.77 -4.45
CA ASN A 34 11.81 19.24 -3.52
C ASN A 34 11.36 17.85 -3.03
N LYS A 35 11.21 16.87 -3.93
CA LYS A 35 10.98 15.47 -3.58
C LYS A 35 12.33 14.86 -3.24
N ILE A 36 12.48 14.44 -1.99
CA ILE A 36 13.72 13.89 -1.41
C ILE A 36 13.80 12.36 -1.65
N GLY A 37 13.11 11.82 -2.66
CA GLY A 37 13.09 10.40 -2.97
C GLY A 37 13.35 10.09 -4.44
N PRO A 38 13.69 8.83 -4.76
CA PRO A 38 13.98 8.42 -6.14
C PRO A 38 12.73 8.52 -7.01
N GLU A 39 12.90 8.92 -8.27
CA GLU A 39 11.79 9.05 -9.22
C GLU A 39 11.06 7.70 -9.41
N PHE A 40 9.73 7.76 -9.36
CA PHE A 40 8.86 6.61 -9.56
C PHE A 40 7.59 6.99 -10.32
N GLU A 41 6.96 6.00 -10.95
CA GLU A 41 5.70 6.14 -11.68
C GLU A 41 4.69 5.08 -11.20
N ASP A 42 3.42 5.45 -11.06
CA ASP A 42 2.33 4.49 -10.88
C ASP A 42 2.00 3.81 -12.21
N ILE A 43 1.93 2.48 -12.20
CA ILE A 43 1.42 1.73 -13.34
C ILE A 43 -0.09 1.97 -13.46
N LYS A 44 -0.51 2.38 -14.66
CA LYS A 44 -1.93 2.50 -15.02
C LYS A 44 -2.35 1.26 -15.82
N LYS A 45 -3.17 0.42 -15.20
CA LYS A 45 -3.79 -0.76 -15.83
C LYS A 45 -5.31 -0.65 -15.76
N ALA A 46 -5.99 -1.48 -16.56
CA ALA A 46 -7.44 -1.57 -16.52
C ALA A 46 -7.91 -1.97 -15.11
N ILE A 47 -8.94 -1.28 -14.63
CA ILE A 47 -9.62 -1.61 -13.38
C ILE A 47 -10.97 -2.27 -13.68
N ILE A 48 -11.43 -3.06 -12.73
CA ILE A 48 -12.68 -3.79 -12.82
C ILE A 48 -13.80 -2.95 -12.23
N ASN A 49 -14.99 -3.00 -12.84
CA ASN A 49 -16.16 -2.36 -12.28
C ASN A 49 -16.79 -3.25 -11.20
N LEU A 50 -16.88 -2.72 -9.97
CA LEU A 50 -17.42 -3.43 -8.82
C LEU A 50 -18.91 -3.77 -8.95
N SER A 51 -19.66 -3.08 -9.82
CA SER A 51 -21.07 -3.43 -10.09
C SER A 51 -21.24 -4.82 -10.73
N ASP A 52 -20.17 -5.38 -11.27
CA ASP A 52 -20.18 -6.69 -11.95
C ASP A 52 -20.04 -7.87 -10.96
N PHE A 53 -19.98 -7.58 -9.67
CA PHE A 53 -19.81 -8.55 -8.58
C PHE A 53 -21.01 -8.53 -7.66
N PRO A 54 -21.41 -9.68 -7.10
CA PRO A 54 -22.56 -9.76 -6.21
C PRO A 54 -22.26 -9.04 -4.90
N ALA A 55 -23.27 -8.35 -4.38
CA ALA A 55 -23.25 -7.74 -3.06
C ALA A 55 -24.25 -8.44 -2.13
N ASP A 56 -23.87 -8.66 -0.88
CA ASP A 56 -24.76 -9.19 0.15
C ASP A 56 -25.67 -8.08 0.73
N GLN A 57 -26.65 -8.49 1.56
CA GLN A 57 -27.61 -7.56 2.18
C GLN A 57 -26.96 -6.55 3.13
N GLU A 58 -25.74 -6.82 3.61
CA GLU A 58 -24.97 -5.93 4.46
C GLU A 58 -24.11 -4.94 3.64
N GLY A 59 -24.10 -5.09 2.32
CA GLY A 59 -23.38 -4.24 1.38
C GLY A 59 -21.94 -4.69 1.10
N PHE A 60 -21.56 -5.92 1.48
CA PHE A 60 -20.28 -6.48 1.08
C PHE A 60 -20.33 -7.01 -0.35
N ILE A 61 -19.37 -6.59 -1.15
CA ILE A 61 -19.12 -7.06 -2.51
C ILE A 61 -18.20 -8.27 -2.41
N HIS A 62 -18.58 -9.39 -3.02
CA HIS A 62 -17.76 -10.60 -3.02
C HIS A 62 -16.65 -10.47 -4.06
N LEU A 63 -15.40 -10.38 -3.59
CA LEU A 63 -14.21 -10.34 -4.45
C LEU A 63 -13.79 -11.73 -4.93
N PHE A 64 -14.30 -12.78 -4.28
CA PHE A 64 -14.13 -14.16 -4.68
C PHE A 64 -15.42 -14.95 -4.42
N ASP A 65 -15.98 -15.53 -5.48
CA ASP A 65 -17.25 -16.27 -5.43
C ASP A 65 -17.08 -17.78 -5.20
N GLY A 66 -15.83 -18.25 -5.03
CA GLY A 66 -15.52 -19.68 -4.86
C GLY A 66 -15.29 -20.43 -6.17
N SER A 67 -15.52 -19.82 -7.33
CA SER A 67 -15.48 -20.50 -8.64
C SER A 67 -14.56 -19.83 -9.65
N SER A 68 -14.37 -18.51 -9.55
CA SER A 68 -13.61 -17.74 -10.53
C SER A 68 -12.63 -16.78 -9.87
N LEU A 69 -11.49 -16.57 -10.52
CA LEU A 69 -10.53 -15.51 -10.21
C LEU A 69 -10.82 -14.23 -11.01
N LYS A 70 -12.06 -14.07 -11.51
CA LYS A 70 -12.49 -12.84 -12.18
C LYS A 70 -12.15 -11.63 -11.31
N GLY A 71 -11.46 -10.66 -11.91
CA GLY A 71 -11.04 -9.43 -11.27
C GLY A 71 -9.71 -9.51 -10.51
N TRP A 72 -9.14 -10.70 -10.35
CA TRP A 72 -7.78 -10.89 -9.87
C TRP A 72 -6.79 -10.95 -11.02
N ARG A 73 -5.57 -10.46 -10.78
CA ARG A 73 -4.42 -10.58 -11.68
C ARG A 73 -3.13 -10.53 -10.86
N GLY A 74 -2.01 -10.92 -11.46
CA GLY A 74 -0.71 -10.74 -10.83
C GLY A 74 -0.36 -9.25 -10.67
N TYR A 75 0.29 -8.91 -9.57
CA TYR A 75 0.86 -7.58 -9.33
C TYR A 75 1.86 -7.24 -10.45
N GLY A 76 1.64 -6.10 -11.11
CA GLY A 76 2.38 -5.65 -12.29
C GLY A 76 2.02 -6.37 -13.60
N LYS A 77 1.07 -7.31 -13.60
CA LYS A 77 0.74 -8.19 -14.75
C LYS A 77 -0.68 -7.94 -15.25
N ASP A 78 -0.97 -8.41 -16.46
CA ASP A 78 -2.30 -8.37 -17.09
C ASP A 78 -3.02 -9.73 -17.06
N HIS A 79 -2.38 -10.74 -16.46
CA HIS A 79 -2.86 -12.11 -16.38
C HIS A 79 -2.72 -12.67 -14.96
N LEU A 80 -3.38 -13.80 -14.71
CA LEU A 80 -3.24 -14.57 -13.48
C LEU A 80 -1.97 -15.42 -13.52
N PRO A 81 -1.10 -15.37 -12.49
CA PRO A 81 0.02 -16.30 -12.40
C PRO A 81 -0.46 -17.74 -12.20
N GLU A 82 0.25 -18.69 -12.81
CA GLU A 82 -0.14 -20.10 -12.95
C GLU A 82 -0.14 -20.87 -11.62
N LYS A 83 0.61 -20.40 -10.62
CA LYS A 83 0.62 -21.02 -9.28
C LYS A 83 -0.64 -20.75 -8.46
N TRP A 84 -1.45 -19.80 -8.87
CA TRP A 84 -2.73 -19.48 -8.23
C TRP A 84 -3.87 -20.22 -8.93
N SER A 85 -4.67 -20.92 -8.15
CA SER A 85 -5.77 -21.75 -8.66
C SER A 85 -6.99 -21.68 -7.74
N VAL A 86 -8.13 -22.16 -8.25
CA VAL A 86 -9.35 -22.36 -7.47
C VAL A 86 -9.66 -23.83 -7.41
N GLU A 87 -9.78 -24.36 -6.20
CA GLU A 87 -10.14 -25.76 -5.96
C GLU A 87 -11.17 -25.81 -4.83
N ASN A 88 -12.31 -26.47 -5.05
CA ASN A 88 -13.35 -26.70 -4.04
C ASN A 88 -13.81 -25.43 -3.28
N GLY A 89 -14.04 -24.31 -3.99
CA GLY A 89 -14.47 -23.07 -3.34
C GLY A 89 -13.34 -22.25 -2.71
N VAL A 90 -12.07 -22.65 -2.92
CA VAL A 90 -10.91 -22.08 -2.23
C VAL A 90 -9.88 -21.59 -3.24
N LEU A 91 -9.44 -20.35 -3.08
CA LEU A 91 -8.31 -19.78 -3.80
C LEU A 91 -7.02 -20.29 -3.14
N HIS A 92 -6.11 -20.87 -3.91
CA HIS A 92 -4.92 -21.57 -3.42
C HIS A 92 -3.68 -21.14 -4.20
N LEU A 93 -2.64 -20.71 -3.47
CA LEU A 93 -1.28 -20.67 -3.99
C LEU A 93 -0.63 -22.03 -3.75
N ASN A 94 -0.33 -22.77 -4.81
CA ASN A 94 0.46 -23.99 -4.73
C ASN A 94 1.93 -23.65 -4.98
N SER A 95 2.75 -23.60 -3.92
CA SER A 95 4.13 -23.14 -4.06
C SER A 95 5.00 -24.12 -4.85
N SER A 96 4.62 -25.40 -4.84
CA SER A 96 5.30 -26.48 -5.57
C SER A 96 4.90 -26.61 -7.04
N ALA A 97 3.82 -25.94 -7.46
CA ALA A 97 3.39 -25.97 -8.86
C ALA A 97 4.46 -25.36 -9.78
N ALA A 98 4.57 -25.91 -10.99
CA ALA A 98 5.34 -25.29 -12.06
C ALA A 98 4.65 -24.01 -12.54
N GLY A 99 5.43 -23.13 -13.18
CA GLY A 99 4.91 -21.92 -13.78
C GLY A 99 5.12 -20.66 -12.96
N GLU A 100 4.58 -19.56 -13.46
CA GLU A 100 4.76 -18.23 -12.90
C GLU A 100 4.03 -18.05 -11.56
N GLY A 101 4.74 -17.56 -10.55
CA GLY A 101 4.17 -17.12 -9.27
C GLY A 101 4.02 -15.60 -9.17
N GLY A 102 4.09 -15.09 -7.94
CA GLY A 102 4.02 -13.67 -7.61
C GLY A 102 2.68 -13.27 -7.01
N ASP A 103 2.68 -12.10 -6.39
CA ASP A 103 1.54 -11.59 -5.63
C ASP A 103 0.32 -11.37 -6.52
N LEU A 104 -0.86 -11.60 -5.97
CA LEU A 104 -2.12 -11.24 -6.60
C LEU A 104 -2.60 -9.87 -6.14
N ILE A 105 -3.32 -9.17 -7.00
CA ILE A 105 -4.16 -8.03 -6.63
C ILE A 105 -5.55 -8.16 -7.22
N PHE A 106 -6.56 -7.70 -6.47
CA PHE A 106 -7.88 -7.45 -7.03
C PHE A 106 -7.83 -6.10 -7.74
N ALA A 107 -8.12 -6.06 -9.04
CA ALA A 107 -7.90 -4.92 -9.91
C ALA A 107 -8.97 -3.80 -9.75
N SER A 108 -9.28 -3.42 -8.52
CA SER A 108 -10.04 -2.22 -8.16
C SER A 108 -9.38 -1.56 -6.95
N PRO A 109 -9.10 -0.25 -6.96
CA PRO A 109 -8.59 0.45 -5.79
C PRO A 109 -9.71 0.67 -4.75
N PHE A 110 -9.32 0.69 -3.48
CA PHE A 110 -10.18 0.98 -2.34
C PHE A 110 -9.51 2.02 -1.43
N LYS A 111 -10.30 2.96 -0.91
CA LYS A 111 -9.87 4.00 0.03
C LYS A 111 -10.29 3.67 1.45
N ASP A 112 -11.58 3.83 1.72
CA ASP A 112 -12.22 3.48 2.98
C ASP A 112 -13.02 2.20 2.77
N PHE A 113 -12.70 1.17 3.57
CA PHE A 113 -13.28 -0.15 3.37
C PHE A 113 -13.27 -1.02 4.64
N GLU A 114 -14.09 -2.06 4.60
CA GLU A 114 -14.04 -3.21 5.50
C GLU A 114 -13.85 -4.47 4.66
N LEU A 115 -12.69 -5.10 4.76
CA LEU A 115 -12.36 -6.37 4.11
C LEU A 115 -12.54 -7.49 5.11
N GLU A 116 -13.28 -8.53 4.73
CA GLU A 116 -13.34 -9.81 5.42
C GLU A 116 -12.81 -10.92 4.51
N LEU A 117 -12.02 -11.82 5.08
CA LEU A 117 -11.64 -13.07 4.43
C LEU A 117 -11.27 -14.13 5.46
N GLU A 118 -11.22 -15.37 5.01
CA GLU A 118 -10.65 -16.47 5.77
C GLU A 118 -9.39 -16.99 5.08
N TRP A 119 -8.41 -17.37 5.89
CA TRP A 119 -7.15 -17.93 5.41
C TRP A 119 -6.74 -19.18 6.20
N LYS A 120 -5.98 -20.05 5.54
CA LYS A 120 -5.29 -21.20 6.11
C LYS A 120 -3.89 -21.23 5.52
N ILE A 121 -2.90 -21.64 6.29
CA ILE A 121 -1.49 -21.68 5.88
C ILE A 121 -0.90 -23.06 6.11
N SER A 122 0.10 -23.45 5.32
CA SER A 122 0.87 -24.67 5.53
C SER A 122 1.77 -24.58 6.76
N LYS A 123 2.27 -25.73 7.23
CA LYS A 123 3.28 -25.74 8.30
C LYS A 123 4.51 -24.94 7.89
N GLY A 124 4.99 -24.07 8.78
CA GLY A 124 6.08 -23.14 8.52
C GLY A 124 5.78 -22.10 7.45
N GLY A 125 4.54 -22.00 6.96
CA GLY A 125 4.22 -21.14 5.82
C GLY A 125 4.22 -19.65 6.16
N ASN A 126 4.40 -18.84 5.12
CA ASN A 126 4.39 -17.38 5.16
C ASN A 126 3.56 -16.86 3.97
N SER A 127 2.74 -15.85 4.21
CA SER A 127 1.98 -15.09 3.22
C SER A 127 1.54 -13.77 3.87
N GLY A 128 0.69 -13.01 3.20
CA GLY A 128 0.22 -11.73 3.68
C GLY A 128 -0.98 -11.24 2.89
N ILE A 129 -1.74 -10.35 3.51
CA ILE A 129 -2.82 -9.61 2.85
C ILE A 129 -2.34 -8.17 2.72
N PHE A 130 -2.17 -7.75 1.47
CA PHE A 130 -1.80 -6.38 1.14
C PHE A 130 -3.03 -5.50 0.99
N TYR A 131 -2.92 -4.25 1.42
CA TYR A 131 -3.97 -3.26 1.22
C TYR A 131 -3.39 -1.86 1.01
N LEU A 132 -4.21 -1.00 0.39
CA LEU A 132 -3.79 0.31 -0.12
C LEU A 132 -2.59 0.20 -1.08
N THR A 133 -2.48 -0.91 -1.81
CA THR A 133 -1.36 -1.21 -2.71
C THR A 133 -1.30 -0.26 -3.90
N ARG A 134 -0.09 0.13 -4.30
CA ARG A 134 0.18 0.80 -5.58
C ARG A 134 1.17 -0.01 -6.40
N GLU A 135 0.93 -0.12 -7.69
CA GLU A 135 1.88 -0.73 -8.62
C GLU A 135 2.91 0.32 -9.03
N ILE A 136 4.14 0.18 -8.56
CA ILE A 136 5.19 1.19 -8.72
C ILE A 136 6.29 0.71 -9.65
N THR A 137 6.70 1.59 -10.58
CA THR A 137 7.93 1.40 -11.37
C THR A 137 8.94 2.47 -11.06
N THR A 138 10.22 2.07 -11.04
CA THR A 138 11.38 2.97 -11.07
C THR A 138 12.15 2.78 -12.36
N ARG A 139 13.20 3.58 -12.58
CA ARG A 139 14.15 3.40 -13.67
C ARG A 139 15.38 2.65 -13.17
N ASP A 140 15.82 1.64 -13.91
CA ASP A 140 17.13 1.01 -13.67
C ASP A 140 18.29 1.89 -14.17
N MET A 141 19.53 1.45 -13.97
CA MET A 141 20.73 2.19 -14.40
C MET A 141 20.79 2.47 -15.92
N ASN A 142 19.98 1.76 -16.72
CA ASN A 142 19.89 1.92 -18.17
C ASN A 142 18.64 2.71 -18.60
N GLY A 143 17.87 3.27 -17.65
CA GLY A 143 16.64 4.01 -17.93
C GLY A 143 15.42 3.13 -18.27
N LYS A 144 15.51 1.81 -18.10
CA LYS A 144 14.38 0.90 -18.33
C LYS A 144 13.46 0.86 -17.10
N ASN A 145 12.16 0.75 -17.33
CA ASN A 145 11.20 0.55 -16.25
C ASN A 145 11.47 -0.76 -15.52
N ARG A 146 11.57 -0.67 -14.19
CA ARG A 146 11.71 -1.78 -13.26
C ARG A 146 10.51 -1.77 -12.33
N LEU A 147 9.76 -2.86 -12.31
CA LEU A 147 8.68 -3.06 -11.34
C LEU A 147 9.29 -3.18 -9.94
N GLU A 148 8.78 -2.39 -9.00
CA GLU A 148 9.15 -2.49 -7.60
C GLU A 148 8.23 -3.49 -6.87
N PRO A 149 8.72 -4.18 -5.83
CA PRO A 149 7.92 -5.17 -5.13
C PRO A 149 6.73 -4.54 -4.40
N ILE A 150 5.61 -5.26 -4.33
CA ILE A 150 4.33 -4.78 -3.80
C ILE A 150 4.43 -4.15 -2.40
N TYR A 151 5.27 -4.73 -1.54
CA TYR A 151 5.41 -4.36 -0.13
C TYR A 151 6.13 -3.02 0.10
N ILE A 152 6.67 -2.38 -0.94
CA ILE A 152 7.23 -1.01 -0.78
C ILE A 152 6.14 0.05 -0.74
N SER A 153 4.96 -0.26 -1.28
CA SER A 153 3.84 0.67 -1.35
C SER A 153 2.66 0.19 -0.51
N ALA A 154 2.48 -1.11 -0.30
CA ALA A 154 1.36 -1.68 0.43
C ALA A 154 1.60 -1.75 1.95
N LEU A 155 0.50 -1.66 2.70
CA LEU A 155 0.48 -2.15 4.08
C LEU A 155 0.19 -3.66 4.07
N GLU A 156 0.72 -4.38 5.05
CA GLU A 156 0.70 -5.84 5.08
C GLU A 156 0.14 -6.35 6.41
N TYR A 157 -1.01 -7.03 6.35
CA TYR A 157 -1.47 -7.92 7.40
C TYR A 157 -0.71 -9.23 7.25
N GLN A 158 0.05 -9.61 8.27
CA GLN A 158 0.87 -10.82 8.23
C GLN A 158 0.03 -12.09 8.34
N ILE A 159 0.36 -13.11 7.53
CA ILE A 159 -0.13 -14.49 7.66
C ILE A 159 1.06 -15.42 7.84
N LEU A 160 1.15 -16.10 8.98
CA LEU A 160 2.32 -16.92 9.29
C LEU A 160 1.92 -18.16 10.10
N ASP A 161 2.68 -19.23 9.95
CA ASP A 161 2.77 -20.24 11.02
C ASP A 161 3.68 -19.72 12.13
N ASP A 162 3.09 -18.98 13.08
CA ASP A 162 3.79 -18.27 14.16
C ASP A 162 4.68 -19.18 15.03
N GLU A 163 4.35 -20.46 15.14
CA GLU A 163 5.11 -21.41 15.96
C GLU A 163 6.35 -21.95 15.25
N HIS A 164 6.26 -22.16 13.93
CA HIS A 164 7.27 -22.90 13.16
C HIS A 164 8.09 -22.04 12.22
N ASN A 165 7.56 -20.92 11.73
CA ASN A 165 8.29 -20.07 10.82
C ASN A 165 9.31 -19.21 11.59
N PRO A 166 10.60 -19.19 11.19
CA PRO A 166 11.63 -18.44 11.91
C PRO A 166 11.41 -16.92 11.92
N ASP A 167 10.68 -16.35 10.94
CA ASP A 167 10.40 -14.92 10.89
C ASP A 167 9.58 -14.43 12.09
N ALA A 168 8.81 -15.32 12.74
CA ALA A 168 8.07 -15.03 13.97
C ALA A 168 8.98 -14.55 15.12
N LYS A 169 10.27 -14.89 15.09
CA LYS A 169 11.26 -14.51 16.10
C LYS A 169 12.13 -13.32 15.69
N LEU A 170 11.91 -12.79 14.49
CA LEU A 170 12.66 -11.68 13.94
C LEU A 170 11.91 -10.35 14.16
N GLY A 171 12.60 -9.25 13.86
CA GLY A 171 12.09 -7.90 14.07
C GLY A 171 12.49 -7.32 15.43
N LYS A 172 12.29 -6.02 15.61
CA LYS A 172 12.59 -5.31 16.88
C LYS A 172 11.50 -5.51 17.93
N VAL A 173 10.29 -5.71 17.45
CA VAL A 173 9.09 -6.01 18.25
C VAL A 173 8.46 -7.25 17.62
N ASN A 174 7.58 -7.94 18.36
CA ASN A 174 6.90 -9.15 17.90
C ASN A 174 5.82 -8.86 16.83
N SER A 175 6.17 -8.11 15.77
CA SER A 175 5.29 -7.60 14.70
C SER A 175 5.42 -8.36 13.38
N ARG A 176 6.05 -9.53 13.41
CA ARG A 176 6.20 -10.41 12.25
C ARG A 176 5.33 -11.67 12.34
N ILE A 177 4.42 -11.71 13.31
CA ILE A 177 3.45 -12.78 13.55
C ILE A 177 2.07 -12.44 12.97
N SER A 178 1.23 -13.46 12.80
CA SER A 178 -0.09 -13.36 12.20
C SER A 178 -0.95 -12.25 12.80
N GLY A 179 -1.58 -11.44 11.93
CA GLY A 179 -2.42 -10.30 12.33
C GLY A 179 -1.69 -9.01 12.67
N SER A 180 -0.36 -9.04 12.75
CA SER A 180 0.45 -7.83 12.90
C SER A 180 0.37 -6.96 11.65
N LEU A 181 0.66 -5.67 11.79
CA LEU A 181 1.12 -4.86 10.68
C LEU A 181 2.62 -5.12 10.49
N TYR A 182 2.97 -5.85 9.43
CA TYR A 182 4.27 -6.53 9.30
C TYR A 182 5.48 -5.62 9.55
N ASP A 183 6.31 -5.99 10.54
CA ASP A 183 7.53 -5.29 10.98
C ASP A 183 7.29 -3.88 11.57
N ILE A 184 6.03 -3.46 11.77
CA ILE A 184 5.67 -2.13 12.28
C ILE A 184 4.91 -2.21 13.62
N ILE A 185 3.79 -2.96 13.69
CA ILE A 185 2.93 -3.01 14.89
C ILE A 185 2.51 -4.45 15.20
N PRO A 186 2.76 -4.97 16.41
CA PRO A 186 2.40 -6.34 16.78
C PRO A 186 0.89 -6.54 16.94
N ALA A 187 0.43 -7.76 16.65
CA ALA A 187 -0.90 -8.23 17.04
C ALA A 187 -0.93 -8.62 18.52
N ILE A 188 -1.81 -7.98 19.30
CA ILE A 188 -2.01 -8.25 20.73
C ILE A 188 -3.52 -8.25 21.05
N PRO A 189 -4.09 -9.34 21.59
CA PRO A 189 -3.45 -10.61 21.89
C PRO A 189 -3.11 -11.41 20.62
N GLN A 190 -2.12 -12.30 20.69
CA GLN A 190 -1.92 -13.29 19.62
C GLN A 190 -2.86 -14.48 19.83
N ILE A 191 -3.72 -14.73 18.84
CA ILE A 191 -4.84 -15.69 18.87
C ILE A 191 -5.03 -16.39 17.51
N ALA A 192 -4.02 -16.35 16.65
CA ALA A 192 -3.99 -17.16 15.44
C ALA A 192 -4.15 -18.64 15.81
N LYS A 193 -4.99 -19.35 15.05
CA LYS A 193 -5.04 -20.81 15.14
C LYS A 193 -3.79 -21.39 14.44
N PRO A 194 -3.32 -22.58 14.87
CA PRO A 194 -2.17 -23.25 14.24
C PRO A 194 -2.36 -23.48 12.73
N PHE A 195 -1.25 -23.77 12.05
CA PHE A 195 -1.25 -24.13 10.62
C PHE A 195 -2.30 -25.21 10.29
N GLY A 196 -2.82 -25.17 9.07
CA GLY A 196 -3.87 -26.09 8.62
C GLY A 196 -5.27 -25.80 9.19
N LYS A 197 -5.44 -24.81 10.07
CA LYS A 197 -6.76 -24.33 10.53
C LYS A 197 -7.14 -23.01 9.86
N TRP A 198 -8.44 -22.84 9.65
CA TRP A 198 -8.99 -21.61 9.10
C TRP A 198 -9.07 -20.51 10.18
N ASN A 199 -8.42 -19.39 9.89
CA ASN A 199 -8.52 -18.14 10.62
C ASN A 199 -9.45 -17.18 9.87
N LYS A 200 -10.25 -16.40 10.60
CA LYS A 200 -11.06 -15.31 10.01
C LYS A 200 -10.40 -13.99 10.32
N THR A 201 -10.22 -13.15 9.31
CA THR A 201 -9.61 -11.83 9.44
C THR A 201 -10.56 -10.76 8.96
N LYS A 202 -10.51 -9.61 9.64
CA LYS A 202 -11.13 -8.37 9.18
C LYS A 202 -10.12 -7.24 9.19
N ILE A 203 -10.07 -6.47 8.12
CA ILE A 203 -9.24 -5.26 8.00
C ILE A 203 -10.20 -4.10 7.73
N ARG A 204 -10.23 -3.11 8.62
CA ARG A 204 -10.96 -1.86 8.41
C ARG A 204 -9.99 -0.73 8.17
N VAL A 205 -10.26 0.07 7.16
CA VAL A 205 -9.59 1.33 6.90
C VAL A 205 -10.66 2.41 6.77
N ARG A 206 -10.57 3.46 7.59
CA ARG A 206 -11.46 4.62 7.52
C ARG A 206 -10.71 5.89 7.83
N GLN A 207 -10.54 6.76 6.84
CA GLN A 207 -9.81 8.02 6.99
C GLN A 207 -8.39 7.81 7.58
N GLY A 208 -7.73 6.72 7.17
CA GLY A 208 -6.42 6.34 7.67
C GLY A 208 -6.41 5.66 9.05
N HIS A 209 -7.54 5.54 9.73
CA HIS A 209 -7.67 4.70 10.91
C HIS A 209 -7.75 3.23 10.47
N VAL A 210 -6.82 2.41 10.95
CA VAL A 210 -6.69 1.01 10.56
C VAL A 210 -6.92 0.11 11.76
N ILE A 211 -7.79 -0.90 11.59
CA ILE A 211 -8.01 -1.95 12.58
C ILE A 211 -7.81 -3.31 11.92
N HIS A 212 -7.02 -4.17 12.56
CA HIS A 212 -7.01 -5.60 12.27
C HIS A 212 -7.79 -6.35 13.35
N GLU A 213 -8.71 -7.22 12.93
CA GLU A 213 -9.30 -8.25 13.77
C GLU A 213 -8.87 -9.63 13.29
N LEU A 214 -8.63 -10.53 14.24
CA LEU A 214 -8.32 -11.93 14.02
C LEU A 214 -9.28 -12.76 14.87
N ASN A 215 -9.97 -13.71 14.25
CA ASN A 215 -10.90 -14.63 14.91
C ASN A 215 -11.95 -13.92 15.81
N GLY A 216 -12.40 -12.73 15.39
CA GLY A 216 -13.42 -11.94 16.10
C GLY A 216 -12.89 -10.99 17.19
N THR A 217 -11.58 -10.91 17.37
CA THR A 217 -10.96 -10.03 18.37
C THR A 217 -10.08 -8.99 17.67
N LYS A 218 -10.18 -7.72 18.08
CA LYS A 218 -9.26 -6.67 17.65
C LYS A 218 -7.86 -6.96 18.18
N VAL A 219 -6.87 -7.02 17.29
CA VAL A 219 -5.47 -7.33 17.63
C VAL A 219 -4.48 -6.23 17.27
N MET A 220 -4.82 -5.34 16.33
CA MET A 220 -3.96 -4.22 15.95
C MET A 220 -4.83 -3.02 15.61
N GLU A 221 -4.38 -1.82 16.00
CA GLU A 221 -5.01 -0.56 15.66
C GLU A 221 -3.95 0.53 15.49
N CYS A 222 -4.10 1.38 14.47
CA CYS A 222 -3.24 2.55 14.30
C CYS A 222 -3.92 3.67 13.48
N GLN A 223 -3.31 4.84 13.51
CA GLN A 223 -3.69 5.98 12.66
C GLN A 223 -2.54 6.30 11.70
N LEU A 224 -2.78 6.08 10.41
CA LEU A 224 -1.82 6.38 9.34
C LEU A 224 -1.62 7.90 9.17
N TRP A 225 -0.47 8.27 8.59
CA TRP A 225 -0.14 9.63 8.15
C TRP A 225 -0.11 10.67 9.28
N THR A 226 0.22 10.22 10.49
CA THR A 226 0.48 11.04 11.67
C THR A 226 1.98 11.13 11.96
N PRO A 227 2.43 12.06 12.82
CA PRO A 227 3.80 12.03 13.34
C PRO A 227 4.17 10.69 14.00
N GLU A 228 3.22 10.07 14.72
CA GLU A 228 3.41 8.74 15.32
C GLU A 228 3.62 7.66 14.24
N TRP A 229 2.82 7.67 13.17
CA TRP A 229 3.02 6.76 12.03
C TRP A 229 4.42 6.92 11.42
N LYS A 230 4.86 8.16 11.21
CA LYS A 230 6.20 8.45 10.70
C LYS A 230 7.29 7.86 11.60
N GLU A 231 7.16 8.01 12.92
CA GLU A 231 8.10 7.45 13.89
C GLU A 231 8.13 5.90 13.84
N ARG A 232 6.97 5.27 13.73
CA ARG A 232 6.87 3.81 13.57
C ARG A 232 7.58 3.32 12.31
N LEU A 233 7.41 4.02 11.18
CA LEU A 233 8.14 3.70 9.94
C LEU A 233 9.65 3.85 10.11
N GLN A 234 10.13 4.95 10.71
CA GLN A 234 11.56 5.14 10.99
C GLN A 234 12.15 4.04 11.88
N ASN A 235 11.34 3.43 12.74
CA ASN A 235 11.77 2.33 13.59
C ASN A 235 11.71 0.93 12.95
N SER A 236 11.11 0.80 11.76
CA SER A 236 10.96 -0.47 11.03
C SER A 236 12.09 -0.74 10.02
N LYS A 237 11.94 -1.75 9.16
CA LYS A 237 12.77 -1.94 7.95
C LYS A 237 12.54 -0.88 6.88
N PHE A 238 11.41 -0.16 6.94
CA PHE A 238 11.01 0.87 5.98
C PHE A 238 11.48 2.27 6.37
N SER A 239 12.51 2.40 7.21
CA SER A 239 13.02 3.71 7.60
C SER A 239 13.59 4.46 6.39
N GLU A 240 13.56 5.79 6.44
CA GLU A 240 14.06 6.65 5.36
C GLU A 240 15.52 6.33 5.00
N THR A 241 16.32 5.99 6.02
CA THR A 241 17.73 5.63 5.86
C THR A 241 17.95 4.24 5.25
N LYS A 242 17.06 3.28 5.49
CA LYS A 242 17.19 1.90 5.01
C LYS A 242 16.54 1.72 3.64
N TRP A 243 15.40 2.38 3.42
CA TRP A 243 14.61 2.25 2.21
C TRP A 243 13.87 3.56 1.88
N PRO A 244 14.55 4.58 1.33
CA PRO A 244 13.96 5.91 1.08
C PRO A 244 12.66 5.87 0.29
N LEU A 245 12.60 5.05 -0.77
CA LEU A 245 11.39 4.94 -1.61
C LEU A 245 10.21 4.34 -0.85
N ALA A 246 10.42 3.24 -0.12
CA ALA A 246 9.34 2.63 0.67
C ALA A 246 8.87 3.59 1.78
N PHE A 247 9.81 4.29 2.42
CA PHE A 247 9.46 5.34 3.38
C PHE A 247 8.60 6.42 2.75
N GLU A 248 8.96 6.96 1.58
CA GLU A 248 8.18 7.97 0.88
C GLU A 248 6.75 7.47 0.57
N LEU A 249 6.64 6.28 -0.02
CA LEU A 249 5.36 5.69 -0.45
C LEU A 249 4.42 5.36 0.72
N LEU A 250 4.97 4.96 1.87
CA LEU A 250 4.20 4.59 3.07
C LEU A 250 3.92 5.77 4.00
N ASN A 251 4.84 6.74 4.10
CA ASN A 251 4.75 7.82 5.07
C ASN A 251 3.82 8.95 4.62
N ASN A 252 3.95 9.41 3.37
CA ASN A 252 3.24 10.60 2.89
C ASN A 252 2.48 10.31 1.60
N ARG A 253 1.22 9.91 1.75
CA ARG A 253 0.31 9.73 0.61
C ARG A 253 -0.44 11.02 0.34
N GLU A 254 -0.21 11.59 -0.85
CA GLU A 254 -1.11 12.60 -1.43
C GLU A 254 -2.56 12.08 -1.37
N GLU A 255 -3.57 12.95 -1.31
CA GLU A 255 -4.96 12.54 -1.09
C GLU A 255 -5.45 11.47 -2.08
N LYS A 256 -5.05 11.58 -3.36
CA LYS A 256 -5.32 10.59 -4.42
C LYS A 256 -4.59 9.25 -4.26
N ALA A 257 -3.52 9.21 -3.47
CA ALA A 257 -2.72 8.02 -3.18
C ALA A 257 -3.15 7.31 -1.89
N LYS A 258 -4.20 7.82 -1.21
CA LYS A 258 -4.80 7.19 -0.02
C LYS A 258 -5.75 6.04 -0.36
N GLU A 259 -5.89 5.69 -1.63
CA GLU A 259 -6.51 4.47 -2.10
C GLU A 259 -5.47 3.51 -2.70
N GLY A 260 -5.84 2.24 -2.82
CA GLY A 260 -5.03 1.26 -3.53
C GLY A 260 -5.65 -0.13 -3.54
N TYR A 261 -4.98 -1.08 -4.18
CA TYR A 261 -5.51 -2.43 -4.36
C TYR A 261 -5.43 -3.28 -3.09
N ILE A 262 -6.34 -4.24 -2.97
CA ILE A 262 -6.18 -5.40 -2.08
C ILE A 262 -5.31 -6.42 -2.81
N GLY A 263 -4.39 -7.07 -2.10
CA GLY A 263 -3.53 -8.11 -2.64
C GLY A 263 -3.29 -9.29 -1.70
N LEU A 264 -2.80 -10.39 -2.26
CA LEU A 264 -2.46 -11.62 -1.56
C LEU A 264 -1.04 -12.03 -1.92
N GLN A 265 -0.21 -12.29 -0.91
CA GLN A 265 1.22 -12.50 -1.10
C GLN A 265 1.55 -13.91 -1.57
N ASP A 266 2.44 -14.00 -2.56
CA ASP A 266 3.23 -15.21 -2.81
C ASP A 266 4.59 -15.09 -2.11
N HIS A 267 4.73 -15.83 -1.00
CA HIS A 267 6.01 -15.96 -0.28
C HIS A 267 6.55 -17.40 -0.36
N GLY A 268 6.20 -18.14 -1.43
CA GLY A 268 6.71 -19.49 -1.69
C GLY A 268 6.17 -20.59 -0.76
N HIS A 269 5.05 -20.36 -0.09
CA HIS A 269 4.40 -21.36 0.77
C HIS A 269 2.93 -21.55 0.41
N ASP A 270 2.41 -22.75 0.63
CA ASP A 270 1.01 -23.03 0.36
C ASP A 270 0.11 -22.23 1.31
N VAL A 271 -0.79 -21.45 0.71
CA VAL A 271 -1.77 -20.63 1.41
C VAL A 271 -3.11 -20.72 0.70
N TRP A 272 -4.17 -20.78 1.50
CA TRP A 272 -5.55 -20.93 1.03
C TRP A 272 -6.39 -19.77 1.54
N PHE A 273 -7.25 -19.23 0.67
CA PHE A 273 -8.17 -18.14 0.97
C PHE A 273 -9.60 -18.49 0.54
N ARG A 274 -10.58 -18.00 1.30
CA ARG A 274 -12.00 -18.08 0.94
C ARG A 274 -12.79 -16.93 1.56
N ASN A 275 -14.06 -16.80 1.15
CA ASN A 275 -14.98 -15.80 1.71
C ASN A 275 -14.44 -14.38 1.63
N ILE A 276 -13.72 -14.03 0.54
CA ILE A 276 -13.11 -12.73 0.36
C ILE A 276 -14.19 -11.74 -0.08
N LYS A 277 -14.53 -10.80 0.81
CA LYS A 277 -15.57 -9.81 0.55
C LYS A 277 -15.20 -8.46 1.14
N ILE A 278 -15.65 -7.38 0.50
CA ILE A 278 -15.30 -6.02 0.88
C ILE A 278 -16.51 -5.10 0.85
N LYS A 279 -16.62 -4.24 1.85
CA LYS A 279 -17.62 -3.18 1.91
C LYS A 279 -16.91 -1.83 1.81
N ARG A 280 -17.41 -0.94 0.96
CA ARG A 280 -16.95 0.46 0.90
C ARG A 280 -17.62 1.26 2.00
N ASN A 281 -16.85 2.10 2.70
CA ASN A 281 -17.34 2.95 3.81
C ASN A 281 -17.41 4.42 3.43
#